data_AF-A0AA35RYQ9-F1
#
_entry.id   AF-A0AA35RYQ9-F1
#
_cell.length_a   1.000
_cell.length_b   1.000
_cell.length_c   1.000
_cell.angle_alpha   90.00
_cell.angle_beta   90.00
_cell.angle_gamma   90.00
#
_symmetry.space_group_name_H-M   'P 1'
#
loop_
_entity.id
_entity.type
_entity.pdbx_description
1 polymer ?
#
loop_
_entity_poly.entity_id
_entity_poly.type
_entity_poly.pdbx_seq_one_letter_code
_entity_poly.pdbx_strand_id
1 'polypeptide(L)'
;MDELRQRASQAIDEGHSIIVLSDRNVGLGRAPIPSLLATGAVHHHLSREGTRTRVGLVVETGEAREVHHFALLIGYGAGAINPYLALETVQGMSESGLLNGHGPDYACKNFIKANEKGVLKVMSKMGISTVQSYRGAQIFEAVGLEQGLVDEYFSWTPSRVGGIGLEAIEHETVQRYASAYDDIQVPGNGELSLGGFYQWRRGGEHHQWNPDTIAILQHAARTDNADVYKKFARLVNDQSRRIATLRGLLDFKRDRSPVPLDQVESAWEIAKRFATGAASLGSISKEAHETMAIAMNRIGARSNTGEGGEDYRRYNRR
;
A
#
# COMPACT_ATOMS: atom_id res chain seq x y z
N MET A 1 16.99 -18.89 -3.11
CA MET A 1 17.29 -18.15 -1.85
C MET A 1 18.54 -18.66 -1.16
N ASP A 2 18.71 -19.98 -0.98
CA ASP A 2 19.87 -20.54 -0.28
C ASP A 2 21.20 -20.24 -0.96
N GLU A 3 21.27 -20.36 -2.29
CA GLU A 3 22.46 -20.00 -3.06
C GLU A 3 22.85 -18.53 -2.85
N LEU A 4 21.87 -17.61 -2.82
CA LEU A 4 22.13 -16.17 -2.59
C LEU A 4 22.79 -15.93 -1.23
N ARG A 5 22.31 -16.63 -0.19
CA ARG A 5 22.84 -16.54 1.18
C ARG A 5 24.25 -17.10 1.26
N GLN A 6 24.46 -18.29 0.71
CA GLN A 6 25.78 -18.94 0.67
C GLN A 6 26.81 -18.08 -0.04
N ARG A 7 26.46 -17.51 -1.20
CA ARG A 7 27.34 -16.60 -1.94
C ARG A 7 27.64 -15.32 -1.18
N ALA A 8 26.69 -14.81 -0.40
CA ALA A 8 26.93 -13.65 0.46
C ALA A 8 27.93 -13.97 1.59
N SER A 9 27.80 -15.11 2.25
CA SER A 9 28.76 -15.56 3.27
C SER A 9 30.14 -15.81 2.67
N GLN A 10 30.21 -16.51 1.52
CA GLN A 10 31.46 -16.76 0.81
C GLN A 10 32.17 -15.45 0.43
N ALA A 11 31.44 -14.45 -0.10
CA ALA A 11 32.04 -13.17 -0.46
C ALA A 11 32.68 -12.46 0.74
N ILE A 12 32.10 -12.61 1.94
CA ILE A 12 32.66 -12.06 3.18
C ILE A 12 33.94 -12.80 3.59
N ASP A 13 33.98 -14.12 3.42
CA ASP A 13 35.15 -14.95 3.70
C ASP A 13 36.30 -14.69 2.72
N GLU A 14 35.96 -14.36 1.47
CA GLU A 14 36.91 -13.87 0.45
C GLU A 14 37.40 -12.42 0.71
N GLY A 15 36.89 -11.77 1.77
CA GLY A 15 37.37 -10.46 2.22
C GLY A 15 36.63 -9.26 1.62
N HIS A 16 35.49 -9.46 0.96
CA HIS A 16 34.71 -8.36 0.41
C HIS A 16 33.95 -7.60 1.52
N SER A 17 34.02 -6.27 1.46
CA SER A 17 33.38 -5.36 2.42
C SER A 17 32.10 -4.71 1.89
N ILE A 18 31.76 -4.93 0.62
CA ILE A 18 30.52 -4.46 -0.01
C ILE A 18 29.94 -5.60 -0.86
N ILE A 19 28.67 -5.92 -0.65
CA ILE A 19 27.91 -6.85 -1.48
C ILE A 19 26.83 -6.06 -2.22
N VAL A 20 26.77 -6.25 -3.55
CA VAL A 20 25.72 -5.69 -4.40
C VAL A 20 24.72 -6.80 -4.73
N LEU A 21 23.49 -6.66 -4.23
CA LEU A 21 22.36 -7.50 -4.61
C LEU A 21 21.72 -6.87 -5.85
N SER A 22 21.78 -7.55 -7.00
CA SER A 22 21.33 -6.99 -8.28
C SER A 22 20.34 -7.91 -9.00
N ASP A 23 19.24 -7.33 -9.49
CA ASP A 23 18.27 -7.98 -10.38
C ASP A 23 18.47 -7.62 -11.87
N ARG A 24 19.52 -6.85 -12.21
CA ARG A 24 19.80 -6.34 -13.57
C ARG A 24 19.93 -7.44 -14.63
N ASN A 25 20.33 -8.65 -14.23
CA ASN A 25 20.52 -9.81 -15.12
C ASN A 25 19.22 -10.63 -15.33
N VAL A 26 18.05 -10.03 -15.12
CA VAL A 26 16.77 -10.60 -15.55
C VAL A 26 16.80 -10.84 -17.07
N GLY A 27 16.32 -12.00 -17.51
CA GLY A 27 16.41 -12.40 -18.91
C GLY A 27 15.62 -13.67 -19.19
N LEU A 28 15.67 -14.16 -20.43
CA LEU A 28 15.02 -15.42 -20.83
C LEU A 28 15.44 -16.59 -19.92
N GLY A 29 14.47 -17.27 -19.32
CA GLY A 29 14.67 -18.35 -18.35
C GLY A 29 15.11 -17.92 -16.94
N ARG A 30 15.15 -16.62 -16.63
CA ARG A 30 15.64 -16.10 -15.34
C ARG A 30 14.71 -15.02 -14.77
N ALA A 31 13.72 -15.44 -13.99
CA ALA A 31 12.88 -14.53 -13.23
C ALA A 31 13.69 -13.88 -12.07
N PRO A 32 13.44 -12.60 -11.75
CA PRO A 32 14.12 -11.91 -10.66
C PRO A 32 13.58 -12.36 -9.31
N ILE A 33 14.43 -12.37 -8.27
CA ILE A 33 13.96 -12.48 -6.88
C ILE A 33 13.48 -11.09 -6.46
N PRO A 34 12.30 -10.95 -5.82
CA PRO A 34 11.85 -9.67 -5.29
C PRO A 34 12.93 -9.02 -4.41
N SER A 35 13.28 -7.78 -4.71
CA SER A 35 14.42 -7.05 -4.15
C SER A 35 14.36 -6.97 -2.61
N LEU A 36 13.17 -6.78 -2.05
CA LEU A 36 12.95 -6.77 -0.61
C LEU A 36 13.20 -8.13 0.03
N LEU A 37 12.74 -9.21 -0.60
CA LEU A 37 12.94 -10.58 -0.12
C LEU A 37 14.42 -10.97 -0.18
N ALA A 38 15.11 -10.64 -1.27
CA ALA A 38 16.56 -10.83 -1.40
C ALA A 38 17.34 -10.07 -0.32
N THR A 39 16.98 -8.79 -0.08
CA THR A 39 17.61 -7.93 0.92
C THR A 39 17.40 -8.47 2.33
N GLY A 40 16.16 -8.78 2.70
CA GLY A 40 15.82 -9.34 4.00
C GLY A 40 16.53 -10.67 4.25
N ALA A 41 16.49 -11.59 3.28
CA ALA A 41 17.14 -12.89 3.40
C ALA A 41 18.64 -12.79 3.66
N VAL A 42 19.36 -11.94 2.92
CA VAL A 42 20.80 -11.75 3.12
C VAL A 42 21.07 -11.01 4.44
N HIS A 43 20.32 -9.95 4.74
CA HIS A 43 20.49 -9.18 5.97
C HIS A 43 20.30 -10.04 7.23
N HIS A 44 19.24 -10.83 7.28
CA HIS A 44 18.92 -11.68 8.42
C HIS A 44 19.84 -12.90 8.51
N HIS A 45 20.19 -13.51 7.38
CA HIS A 45 21.18 -14.60 7.33
C HIS A 45 22.53 -14.18 7.91
N LEU A 46 23.10 -13.08 7.41
CA LEU A 46 24.37 -12.56 7.90
C LEU A 46 24.30 -12.08 9.36
N SER A 47 23.11 -11.67 9.82
CA SER A 47 22.91 -11.29 11.22
C SER A 47 22.92 -12.53 12.12
N ARG A 48 22.30 -13.64 11.69
CA ARG A 48 22.34 -14.93 12.38
C ARG A 48 23.75 -15.51 12.44
N GLU A 49 24.56 -15.31 11.41
CA GLU A 49 25.97 -15.73 11.37
C GLU A 49 26.92 -14.77 12.11
N GLY A 50 26.44 -13.60 12.58
CA GLY A 50 27.28 -12.59 13.22
C GLY A 50 28.25 -11.87 12.27
N THR A 51 28.08 -12.03 10.96
CA THR A 51 28.95 -11.45 9.93
C THR A 51 28.39 -10.17 9.31
N ARG A 52 27.14 -9.78 9.61
CA ARG A 52 26.48 -8.61 9.01
C ARG A 52 27.26 -7.29 9.18
N THR A 53 28.00 -7.11 10.28
CA THR A 53 28.78 -5.89 10.55
C THR A 53 30.01 -5.75 9.66
N ARG A 54 30.47 -6.84 9.03
CA ARG A 54 31.66 -6.87 8.17
C ARG A 54 31.40 -6.29 6.77
N VAL A 55 30.14 -6.07 6.40
CA VAL A 55 29.76 -5.77 5.01
C VAL A 55 28.69 -4.68 4.88
N GLY A 56 28.82 -3.85 3.85
CA GLY A 56 27.77 -2.97 3.35
C GLY A 56 26.90 -3.70 2.32
N LEU A 57 25.57 -3.57 2.43
CA LEU A 57 24.65 -4.10 1.41
C LEU A 57 24.19 -2.96 0.50
N VAL A 58 24.39 -3.14 -0.80
CA VAL A 58 23.85 -2.25 -1.85
C VAL A 58 22.81 -3.04 -2.63
N VAL A 59 21.66 -2.42 -2.88
CA VAL A 59 20.58 -3.05 -3.67
C VAL A 59 20.47 -2.33 -5.00
N GLU A 60 20.85 -2.99 -6.08
CA GLU A 60 20.57 -2.55 -7.44
C GLU A 60 19.28 -3.23 -7.92
N THR A 61 18.21 -2.47 -8.16
CA THR A 61 16.92 -3.05 -8.47
C THR A 61 16.11 -2.28 -9.49
N GLY A 62 15.39 -3.01 -10.34
CA GLY A 62 14.37 -2.47 -11.23
C GLY A 62 13.01 -2.22 -10.57
N GLU A 63 12.78 -2.72 -9.35
CA GLU A 63 11.47 -2.64 -8.69
C GLU A 63 11.25 -1.36 -7.87
N ALA A 64 12.33 -0.80 -7.31
CA ALA A 64 12.26 0.37 -6.43
C ALA A 64 11.95 1.65 -7.24
N ARG A 65 10.78 2.24 -6.97
CA ARG A 65 10.31 3.45 -7.68
C ARG A 65 9.52 4.42 -6.80
N GLU A 66 8.88 3.91 -5.75
CA GLU A 66 8.10 4.70 -4.80
C GLU A 66 8.84 4.86 -3.47
N VAL A 67 8.56 5.94 -2.74
CA VAL A 67 9.12 6.24 -1.41
C VAL A 67 9.07 5.03 -0.48
N HIS A 68 7.96 4.27 -0.51
CA HIS A 68 7.78 3.11 0.35
C HIS A 68 8.75 1.96 0.03
N HIS A 69 9.09 1.75 -1.24
CA HIS A 69 10.07 0.72 -1.64
C HIS A 69 11.45 1.03 -1.05
N PHE A 70 11.88 2.30 -1.13
CA PHE A 70 13.15 2.73 -0.53
C PHE A 70 13.14 2.59 0.99
N ALA A 71 12.04 3.01 1.64
CA ALA A 71 11.90 2.90 3.10
C ALA A 71 11.96 1.43 3.57
N LEU A 72 11.29 0.52 2.87
CA LEU A 72 11.35 -0.92 3.13
C LEU A 72 12.77 -1.46 2.96
N LEU A 73 13.40 -1.25 1.81
CA LEU A 73 14.76 -1.75 1.55
C LEU A 73 15.76 -1.28 2.62
N ILE A 74 15.72 0.00 3.01
CA ILE A 74 16.57 0.53 4.10
C ILE A 74 16.18 -0.14 5.43
N GLY A 75 14.88 -0.19 5.74
CA GLY A 75 14.36 -0.77 6.98
C GLY A 75 14.70 -2.25 7.18
N TYR A 76 14.94 -2.99 6.10
CA TYR A 76 15.38 -4.38 6.10
C TYR A 76 16.86 -4.58 5.76
N GLY A 77 17.67 -3.51 5.82
CA GLY A 77 19.13 -3.63 5.93
C GLY A 77 19.94 -3.14 4.73
N ALA A 78 19.33 -2.57 3.69
CA ALA A 78 20.07 -1.92 2.60
C ALA A 78 20.82 -0.68 3.10
N GLY A 79 22.09 -0.56 2.75
CA GLY A 79 22.94 0.61 3.01
C GLY A 79 22.91 1.65 1.89
N ALA A 80 22.71 1.22 0.65
CA ALA A 80 22.46 2.09 -0.50
C ALA A 80 21.54 1.37 -1.50
N ILE A 81 20.84 2.14 -2.33
CA ILE A 81 19.90 1.62 -3.32
C ILE A 81 20.17 2.30 -4.65
N ASN A 82 20.37 1.51 -5.70
CA ASN A 82 20.43 1.95 -7.09
C ASN A 82 19.14 1.54 -7.82
N PRO A 83 18.13 2.42 -7.93
CA PRO A 83 16.87 2.13 -8.61
C PRO A 83 17.01 2.30 -10.13
N TYR A 84 17.87 1.49 -10.75
CA TYR A 84 18.35 1.76 -12.12
C TYR A 84 17.22 1.91 -13.13
N LEU A 85 16.22 1.03 -13.10
CA LEU A 85 15.13 1.06 -14.08
C LEU A 85 14.24 2.29 -13.93
N ALA A 86 14.03 2.76 -12.69
CA ALA A 86 13.29 3.99 -12.43
C ALA A 86 14.06 5.22 -12.94
N LEU A 87 15.39 5.25 -12.76
CA LEU A 87 16.24 6.32 -13.30
C LEU A 87 16.25 6.31 -14.84
N GLU A 88 16.43 5.14 -15.45
CA GLU A 88 16.36 4.96 -16.90
C GLU A 88 14.98 5.39 -17.46
N THR A 89 13.89 5.07 -16.74
CA THR A 89 12.52 5.50 -17.10
C THR A 89 12.38 7.03 -17.07
N VAL A 90 12.84 7.68 -16.00
CA VAL A 90 12.77 9.14 -15.85
C VAL A 90 13.62 9.84 -16.90
N GLN A 91 14.80 9.29 -17.22
CA GLN A 91 15.64 9.76 -18.30
C GLN A 91 14.93 9.66 -19.65
N GLY A 92 14.37 8.49 -19.99
CA GLY A 92 13.63 8.31 -21.24
C GLY A 92 12.43 9.25 -21.38
N MET A 93 11.67 9.48 -20.29
CA MET A 93 10.57 10.45 -20.27
C MET A 93 11.04 11.90 -20.50
N SER A 94 12.22 12.25 -19.99
CA SER A 94 12.83 13.56 -20.22
C SER A 94 13.21 13.73 -21.69
N GLU A 95 13.89 12.73 -22.27
CA GLU A 95 14.34 12.72 -23.66
C GLU A 95 13.17 12.73 -24.65
N SER A 96 12.05 12.08 -24.30
CA SER A 96 10.82 12.10 -25.10
C SER A 96 9.99 13.39 -24.94
N GLY A 97 10.45 14.35 -24.13
CA GLY A 97 9.79 15.64 -23.94
C GLY A 97 8.58 15.63 -22.99
N LEU A 98 8.31 14.52 -22.28
CA LEU A 98 7.14 14.40 -21.38
C LEU A 98 7.31 15.21 -20.07
N LEU A 99 8.53 15.65 -19.76
CA LEU A 99 8.85 16.37 -18.52
C LEU A 99 9.03 17.87 -18.73
N ASN A 100 8.18 18.50 -19.55
CA ASN A 100 8.10 19.95 -19.76
C ASN A 100 9.46 20.61 -20.12
N GLY A 101 10.29 19.92 -20.91
CA GLY A 101 11.60 20.44 -21.36
C GLY A 101 12.71 20.41 -20.31
N HIS A 102 12.50 19.79 -19.15
CA HIS A 102 13.58 19.51 -18.22
C HIS A 102 14.52 18.43 -18.77
N GLY A 103 15.84 18.67 -18.72
CA GLY A 103 16.84 17.71 -19.19
C GLY A 103 17.02 16.49 -18.27
N PRO A 104 17.63 15.39 -18.77
CA PRO A 104 17.67 14.11 -18.08
C PRO A 104 18.32 14.14 -16.70
N ASP A 105 19.50 14.77 -16.58
CA ASP A 105 20.22 14.90 -15.31
C ASP A 105 19.40 15.59 -14.23
N TYR A 106 18.63 16.62 -14.62
CA TYR A 106 17.78 17.34 -13.70
C TYR A 106 16.59 16.49 -13.27
N ALA A 107 15.98 15.75 -14.20
CA ALA A 107 14.87 14.85 -13.92
C ALA A 107 15.28 13.74 -12.93
N CYS A 108 16.43 13.08 -13.16
CA CYS A 108 16.99 12.06 -12.27
C CYS A 108 17.32 12.63 -10.88
N LYS A 109 17.96 13.81 -10.80
CA LYS A 109 18.23 14.49 -9.52
C LYS A 109 16.95 14.82 -8.76
N ASN A 110 15.91 15.27 -9.44
CA ASN A 110 14.62 15.55 -8.81
C ASN A 110 13.92 14.28 -8.31
N PHE A 111 13.97 13.19 -9.09
CA PHE A 111 13.45 11.89 -8.66
C PHE A 111 14.13 11.40 -7.37
N ILE A 112 15.46 11.46 -7.31
CA ILE A 112 16.23 11.08 -6.11
C ILE A 112 15.85 11.98 -4.94
N LYS A 113 15.87 13.30 -5.12
CA LYS A 113 15.54 14.29 -4.08
C LYS A 113 14.12 14.11 -3.53
N ALA A 114 13.15 13.78 -4.40
CA ALA A 114 11.77 13.53 -3.98
C ALA A 114 11.68 12.28 -3.09
N ASN A 115 12.37 11.20 -3.48
CA ASN A 115 12.42 9.97 -2.70
C ASN A 115 13.18 10.13 -1.38
N GLU A 116 14.29 10.85 -1.35
CA GLU A 116 15.02 11.20 -0.12
C GLU A 116 14.12 11.93 0.87
N LYS A 117 13.45 13.01 0.43
CA LYS A 117 12.48 13.74 1.26
C LYS A 117 11.33 12.86 1.71
N GLY A 118 10.87 11.96 0.85
CA GLY A 118 9.83 10.98 1.17
C GLY A 118 10.25 10.03 2.28
N VAL A 119 11.46 9.46 2.19
CA VAL A 119 12.01 8.56 3.21
C VAL A 119 12.18 9.29 4.54
N LEU A 120 12.72 10.52 4.52
CA LEU A 120 12.82 11.36 5.73
C LEU A 120 11.43 11.61 6.35
N LYS A 121 10.39 11.81 5.53
CA LYS A 121 9.01 11.94 6.00
C LYS A 121 8.45 10.63 6.57
N VAL A 122 8.83 9.47 6.03
CA VAL A 122 8.43 8.16 6.61
C VAL A 122 9.09 7.97 7.97
N MET A 123 10.38 8.26 8.10
CA MET A 123 11.13 8.17 9.35
C MET A 123 10.57 9.10 10.43
N SER A 124 10.22 10.34 10.06
CA SER A 124 9.72 11.34 11.01
C SER A 124 8.36 11.00 11.60
N LYS A 125 7.54 10.16 10.93
CA LYS A 125 6.27 9.64 11.50
C LYS A 125 6.47 8.88 12.80
N MET A 126 7.66 8.30 12.99
CA MET A 126 8.03 7.52 14.18
C MET A 126 9.06 8.25 15.05
N GLY A 127 9.32 9.53 14.76
CA GLY A 127 10.28 10.36 15.49
C GLY A 127 11.76 10.02 15.23
N ILE A 128 12.06 9.22 14.19
CA ILE A 128 13.44 8.81 13.89
C ILE A 128 14.13 9.90 13.07
N SER A 129 15.29 10.37 13.54
CA SER A 129 16.02 11.48 12.91
C SER A 129 17.24 11.08 12.07
N THR A 130 17.74 9.85 12.19
CA THR A 130 18.93 9.39 11.44
C THR A 130 18.65 8.12 10.64
N VAL A 131 19.17 8.06 9.41
CA VAL A 131 19.02 6.88 8.54
C VAL A 131 19.75 5.67 9.13
N GLN A 132 20.85 5.91 9.85
CA GLN A 132 21.61 4.85 10.52
C GLN A 132 20.76 4.11 11.57
N SER A 133 19.95 4.82 12.36
CA SER A 133 19.02 4.20 13.30
C SER A 133 17.81 3.57 12.62
N TYR A 134 17.41 4.05 11.44
CA TYR A 134 16.29 3.48 10.69
C TYR A 134 16.66 2.18 9.96
N ARG A 135 17.90 2.06 9.51
CA ARG A 135 18.39 0.92 8.74
C ARG A 135 18.37 -0.37 9.57
N GLY A 136 17.64 -1.37 9.10
CA GLY A 136 17.45 -2.65 9.81
C GLY A 136 16.49 -2.58 11.00
N ALA A 137 15.87 -1.43 11.28
CA ALA A 137 14.98 -1.26 12.44
C ALA A 137 13.59 -1.87 12.24
N GLN A 138 13.23 -2.25 11.01
CA GLN A 138 11.96 -2.94 10.69
C GLN A 138 10.72 -2.24 11.24
N ILE A 139 10.59 -0.93 11.01
CA ILE A 139 9.45 -0.13 11.47
C ILE A 139 8.25 -0.32 10.53
N PHE A 140 7.83 -1.58 10.39
CA PHE A 140 6.79 -2.05 9.48
C PHE A 140 5.98 -3.16 10.15
N GLU A 141 4.79 -3.41 9.58
CA GLU A 141 3.97 -4.56 9.92
C GLU A 141 3.65 -5.31 8.62
N ALA A 142 3.79 -6.63 8.63
CA ALA A 142 3.43 -7.49 7.53
C ALA A 142 1.95 -7.90 7.65
N VAL A 143 1.17 -7.69 6.59
CA VAL A 143 -0.23 -8.13 6.52
C VAL A 143 -0.37 -9.05 5.31
N GLY A 144 -0.79 -10.29 5.54
CA GLY A 144 -0.98 -11.27 4.47
C GLY A 144 0.27 -12.08 4.10
N LEU A 145 1.31 -12.08 4.94
CA LEU A 145 2.48 -12.97 4.80
C LEU A 145 2.41 -14.05 5.87
N GLU A 146 2.68 -15.31 5.51
CA GLU A 146 2.71 -16.38 6.51
C GLU A 146 3.86 -16.21 7.51
N GLN A 147 3.67 -16.73 8.73
CA GLN A 147 4.64 -16.56 9.82
C GLN A 147 5.99 -17.19 9.49
N GLY A 148 6.03 -18.36 8.83
CA GLY A 148 7.29 -19.03 8.48
C GLY A 148 8.17 -18.21 7.53
N LEU A 149 7.54 -17.53 6.56
CA LEU A 149 8.23 -16.62 5.65
C LEU A 149 8.80 -15.40 6.38
N VAL A 150 8.02 -14.83 7.30
CA VAL A 150 8.44 -13.68 8.10
C VAL A 150 9.58 -14.07 9.05
N ASP A 151 9.47 -15.19 9.76
CA ASP A 151 10.49 -15.66 10.69
C ASP A 151 11.83 -15.89 9.97
N GLU A 152 11.80 -16.43 8.75
CA GLU A 152 13.01 -16.75 8.00
C GLU A 152 13.67 -15.50 7.38
N TYR A 153 12.90 -14.65 6.71
CA TYR A 153 13.43 -13.59 5.84
C TYR A 153 13.21 -12.15 6.34
N PHE A 154 12.32 -11.94 7.32
CA PHE A 154 11.93 -10.63 7.88
C PHE A 154 11.82 -10.72 9.41
N SER A 155 12.72 -11.47 10.04
CA SER A 155 12.60 -11.91 11.42
C SER A 155 12.28 -10.73 12.36
N TRP A 156 11.35 -10.94 13.29
CA TRP A 156 10.85 -9.95 14.27
C TRP A 156 9.80 -8.96 13.74
N THR A 157 9.47 -8.99 12.44
CA THR A 157 8.35 -8.19 11.91
C THR A 157 7.01 -8.77 12.39
N PRO A 158 6.09 -7.95 12.96
CA PRO A 158 4.76 -8.43 13.31
C PRO A 158 3.97 -8.87 12.08
N SER A 159 3.35 -10.05 12.13
CA SER A 159 2.40 -10.52 11.12
C SER A 159 1.17 -11.17 11.73
N ARG A 160 0.20 -10.33 12.11
CA ARG A 160 -1.00 -10.76 12.86
C ARG A 160 -2.04 -11.46 12.00
N VAL A 161 -2.05 -11.14 10.71
CA VAL A 161 -2.89 -11.78 9.70
C VAL A 161 -1.92 -12.48 8.76
N GLY A 162 -1.78 -13.79 8.93
CA GLY A 162 -0.97 -14.62 8.03
C GLY A 162 -1.48 -14.57 6.58
N GLY A 163 -0.78 -15.22 5.67
CA GLY A 163 -1.25 -15.29 4.29
C GLY A 163 -0.33 -16.10 3.40
N ILE A 164 0.21 -15.46 2.38
CA ILE A 164 0.98 -16.14 1.33
C ILE A 164 2.38 -16.54 1.82
N GLY A 165 2.83 -17.69 1.34
CA GLY A 165 4.19 -18.18 1.50
C GLY A 165 5.06 -17.96 0.27
N LEU A 166 6.25 -18.55 0.28
CA LEU A 166 7.24 -18.40 -0.78
C LEU A 166 6.73 -18.90 -2.14
N GLU A 167 5.99 -20.01 -2.17
CA GLU A 167 5.45 -20.62 -3.40
C GLU A 167 4.51 -19.66 -4.16
N ALA A 168 3.65 -18.96 -3.43
CA ALA A 168 2.72 -17.99 -4.00
C ALA A 168 3.46 -16.74 -4.51
N ILE A 169 4.47 -16.26 -3.77
CA ILE A 169 5.32 -15.15 -4.21
C ILE A 169 6.08 -15.52 -5.49
N GLU A 170 6.64 -16.74 -5.54
CA GLU A 170 7.29 -17.28 -6.73
C GLU A 170 6.32 -17.32 -7.90
N HIS A 171 5.15 -17.94 -7.72
CA HIS A 171 4.14 -18.05 -8.76
C HIS A 171 3.72 -16.67 -9.31
N GLU A 172 3.41 -15.69 -8.46
CA GLU A 172 3.05 -14.33 -8.92
C GLU A 172 4.22 -13.60 -9.60
N THR A 173 5.45 -13.87 -9.17
CA THR A 173 6.65 -13.31 -9.81
C THR A 173 6.87 -13.92 -11.19
N VAL A 174 6.75 -15.24 -11.31
CA VAL A 174 6.85 -15.96 -12.58
C VAL A 174 5.73 -15.57 -13.54
N GLN A 175 4.51 -15.37 -13.05
CA GLN A 175 3.41 -14.87 -13.90
C GLN A 175 3.69 -13.48 -14.47
N ARG A 176 4.16 -12.54 -13.65
CA ARG A 176 4.56 -11.20 -14.13
C ARG A 176 5.72 -11.28 -15.11
N TYR A 177 6.72 -12.10 -14.80
CA TYR A 177 7.83 -12.38 -15.70
C TYR A 177 7.34 -12.93 -17.04
N ALA A 178 6.51 -13.98 -17.04
CA ALA A 178 5.98 -14.60 -18.26
C ALA A 178 5.21 -13.58 -19.11
N SER A 179 4.37 -12.74 -18.50
CA SER A 179 3.63 -11.71 -19.23
C SER A 179 4.52 -10.67 -19.95
N ALA A 180 5.75 -10.45 -19.47
CA ALA A 180 6.70 -9.53 -20.07
C ALA A 180 7.57 -10.19 -21.16
N TYR A 181 7.67 -11.52 -21.16
CA TYR A 181 8.51 -12.31 -22.07
C TYR A 181 7.70 -13.19 -23.04
N ASP A 182 6.37 -13.10 -23.03
CA ASP A 182 5.50 -13.87 -23.93
C ASP A 182 5.64 -13.35 -25.38
N ASP A 183 5.83 -14.26 -26.34
CA ASP A 183 6.21 -13.97 -27.74
C ASP A 183 5.06 -13.36 -28.58
N ILE A 184 3.84 -13.27 -28.03
CA ILE A 184 2.67 -12.76 -28.75
C ILE A 184 2.72 -11.23 -28.76
N GLN A 185 3.50 -10.67 -29.69
CA GLN A 185 3.53 -9.26 -30.04
C GLN A 185 2.26 -8.87 -30.83
N VAL A 186 1.13 -8.72 -30.14
CA VAL A 186 -0.04 -8.03 -30.71
C VAL A 186 0.31 -6.53 -30.81
N PRO A 187 0.01 -5.83 -31.91
CA PRO A 187 0.19 -4.38 -31.98
C PRO A 187 -0.54 -3.69 -30.81
N GLY A 188 0.22 -3.04 -29.92
CA GLY A 188 -0.28 -2.45 -28.65
C GLY A 188 0.20 -3.13 -27.37
N ASN A 189 0.82 -4.32 -27.44
CA ASN A 189 1.37 -5.05 -26.28
C ASN A 189 2.65 -4.43 -25.68
N GLY A 190 3.21 -3.37 -26.27
CA GLY A 190 4.38 -2.65 -25.73
C GLY A 190 4.05 -1.62 -24.64
N GLU A 191 2.78 -1.37 -24.38
CA GLU A 191 2.35 -0.39 -23.37
C GLU A 191 2.06 -1.07 -22.03
N LEU A 192 2.53 -0.47 -20.94
CA LEU A 192 2.17 -0.90 -19.59
C LEU A 192 0.65 -0.84 -19.43
N SER A 193 0.09 -1.82 -18.70
CA SER A 193 -1.33 -1.79 -18.36
C SER A 193 -1.67 -0.45 -17.69
N LEU A 194 -2.78 0.18 -18.09
CA LEU A 194 -3.26 1.44 -17.48
C LEU A 194 -3.44 1.34 -15.95
N GLY A 195 -3.62 0.12 -15.44
CA GLY A 195 -3.90 -0.16 -14.05
C GLY A 195 -5.19 0.50 -13.59
N GLY A 196 -5.28 0.67 -12.27
CA GLY A 196 -6.44 1.23 -11.59
C GLY A 196 -6.24 1.22 -10.08
N PHE A 197 -5.00 1.04 -9.59
CA PHE A 197 -4.71 0.96 -8.16
C PHE A 197 -5.07 2.25 -7.42
N TYR A 198 -4.64 3.41 -7.93
CA TYR A 198 -4.87 4.72 -7.30
C TYR A 198 -6.25 5.32 -7.60
N GLN A 199 -6.82 5.00 -8.75
CA GLN A 199 -8.09 5.55 -9.20
C GLN A 199 -8.87 4.48 -9.94
N TRP A 200 -10.18 4.40 -9.66
CA TRP A 200 -11.06 3.49 -10.36
C TRP A 200 -10.97 3.70 -11.88
N ARG A 201 -10.80 2.61 -12.61
CA ARG A 201 -10.86 2.55 -14.07
C ARG A 201 -11.69 1.34 -14.48
N ARG A 202 -12.39 1.47 -15.61
CA ARG A 202 -13.13 0.34 -16.18
C ARG A 202 -12.13 -0.76 -16.59
N GLY A 203 -12.30 -1.96 -16.06
CA GLY A 203 -11.42 -3.09 -16.33
C GLY A 203 -10.14 -3.16 -15.46
N GLY A 204 -9.91 -2.18 -14.58
CA GLY A 204 -8.80 -2.19 -13.62
C GLY A 204 -9.14 -2.90 -12.31
N GLU A 205 -8.37 -2.58 -11.27
CA GLU A 205 -8.55 -3.07 -9.92
C GLU A 205 -9.95 -2.75 -9.39
N HIS A 206 -10.43 -3.59 -8.47
CA HIS A 206 -11.73 -3.39 -7.86
C HIS A 206 -11.68 -2.29 -6.79
N HIS A 207 -12.62 -1.34 -6.87
CA HIS A 207 -12.83 -0.32 -5.84
C HIS A 207 -14.21 -0.49 -5.22
N GLN A 208 -14.28 -0.43 -3.88
CA GLN A 208 -15.54 -0.44 -3.14
C GLN A 208 -16.41 0.76 -3.53
N TRP A 209 -15.78 1.92 -3.68
CA TRP A 209 -16.40 3.11 -4.26
C TRP A 209 -16.15 3.12 -5.76
N ASN A 210 -17.21 2.94 -6.51
CA ASN A 210 -17.21 2.93 -7.97
C ASN A 210 -18.46 3.66 -8.49
N PRO A 211 -18.54 4.00 -9.79
CA PRO A 211 -19.66 4.76 -10.33
C PRO A 211 -21.04 4.17 -9.99
N ASP A 212 -21.18 2.85 -10.04
CA ASP A 212 -22.46 2.16 -9.78
C ASP A 212 -22.89 2.29 -8.32
N THR A 213 -21.98 1.99 -7.38
CA THR A 213 -22.26 2.08 -5.93
C THR A 213 -22.57 3.52 -5.51
N ILE A 214 -21.85 4.50 -6.05
CA ILE A 214 -22.08 5.92 -5.79
C ILE A 214 -23.44 6.36 -6.33
N ALA A 215 -23.76 6.02 -7.58
CA ALA A 215 -25.02 6.43 -8.20
C ALA A 215 -26.24 5.87 -7.46
N ILE A 216 -26.19 4.59 -7.07
CA ILE A 216 -27.28 3.92 -6.35
C ILE A 216 -27.45 4.53 -4.95
N LEU A 217 -26.35 4.78 -4.22
CA LEU A 217 -26.42 5.41 -2.90
C LEU A 217 -27.01 6.82 -2.97
N GLN A 218 -26.57 7.63 -3.94
CA GLN A 218 -27.11 8.98 -4.15
C GLN A 218 -28.60 8.94 -4.50
N HIS A 219 -29.02 7.99 -5.35
CA HIS A 219 -30.43 7.82 -5.71
C HIS A 219 -31.26 7.43 -4.49
N ALA A 220 -30.80 6.45 -3.69
CA ALA A 220 -31.47 6.02 -2.46
C ALA A 220 -31.69 7.20 -1.49
N ALA A 221 -30.65 7.99 -1.24
CA ALA A 221 -30.71 9.12 -0.31
C ALA A 221 -31.60 10.27 -0.82
N ARG A 222 -31.59 10.56 -2.13
CA ARG A 222 -32.40 11.64 -2.71
C ARG A 222 -33.89 11.30 -2.82
N THR A 223 -34.22 10.02 -2.97
CA THR A 223 -35.60 9.56 -3.18
C THR A 223 -36.24 8.97 -1.92
N ASP A 224 -35.49 8.95 -0.81
CA ASP A 224 -35.90 8.28 0.43
C ASP A 224 -36.40 6.84 0.20
N ASN A 225 -35.65 6.09 -0.62
CA ASN A 225 -36.06 4.75 -1.05
C ASN A 225 -35.21 3.65 -0.39
N ALA A 226 -35.80 2.97 0.59
CA ALA A 226 -35.16 1.89 1.33
C ALA A 226 -34.79 0.67 0.47
N ASP A 227 -35.56 0.35 -0.57
CA ASP A 227 -35.26 -0.80 -1.43
C ASP A 227 -34.08 -0.53 -2.38
N VAL A 228 -33.94 0.72 -2.83
CA VAL A 228 -32.72 1.17 -3.53
C VAL A 228 -31.51 1.11 -2.58
N TYR A 229 -31.67 1.50 -1.31
CA TYR A 229 -30.59 1.35 -0.32
C TYR A 229 -30.21 -0.12 -0.10
N LYS A 230 -31.18 -1.04 0.00
CA LYS A 230 -30.89 -2.49 0.10
C LYS A 230 -30.14 -3.01 -1.13
N LYS A 231 -30.39 -2.45 -2.33
CA LYS A 231 -29.59 -2.77 -3.52
C LYS A 231 -28.14 -2.30 -3.37
N PHE A 232 -27.91 -1.07 -2.92
CA PHE A 232 -26.56 -0.58 -2.59
C PHE A 232 -25.87 -1.46 -1.54
N ALA A 233 -26.56 -1.76 -0.43
CA ALA A 233 -26.02 -2.57 0.65
C ALA A 233 -25.62 -3.97 0.17
N ARG A 234 -26.44 -4.60 -0.69
CA ARG A 234 -26.07 -5.88 -1.34
C ARG A 234 -24.82 -5.74 -2.20
N LEU A 235 -24.71 -4.71 -3.04
CA LEU A 235 -23.52 -4.52 -3.89
C LEU A 235 -22.22 -4.33 -3.10
N VAL A 236 -22.30 -3.64 -1.95
CA VAL A 236 -21.11 -3.38 -1.11
C VAL A 236 -20.79 -4.56 -0.17
N ASN A 237 -21.81 -5.29 0.28
CA ASN A 237 -21.64 -6.42 1.20
C ASN A 237 -21.46 -7.77 0.51
N ASP A 238 -21.85 -7.90 -0.77
CA ASP A 238 -21.62 -9.11 -1.55
C ASP A 238 -20.12 -9.22 -1.89
N GLN A 239 -19.38 -9.80 -0.94
CA GLN A 239 -17.95 -10.10 -1.09
C GLN A 239 -17.72 -11.48 -1.71
N SER A 240 -18.76 -12.18 -2.18
CA SER A 240 -18.66 -13.54 -2.73
C SER A 240 -17.77 -13.63 -3.96
N ARG A 241 -17.54 -12.50 -4.66
CA ARG A 241 -16.75 -12.44 -5.89
C ARG A 241 -15.42 -11.71 -5.75
N ARG A 242 -15.30 -10.74 -4.83
CA ARG A 242 -14.12 -9.87 -4.68
C ARG A 242 -13.99 -9.40 -3.23
N ILE A 243 -13.15 -10.07 -2.45
CA ILE A 243 -12.85 -9.69 -1.07
C ILE A 243 -11.94 -8.45 -1.10
N ALA A 244 -12.40 -7.36 -0.48
CA ALA A 244 -11.66 -6.10 -0.42
C ALA A 244 -11.26 -5.69 1.01
N THR A 245 -11.75 -6.41 2.03
CA THR A 245 -11.53 -6.10 3.45
C THR A 245 -11.44 -7.35 4.29
N LEU A 246 -10.68 -7.30 5.40
CA LEU A 246 -10.62 -8.39 6.38
C LEU A 246 -11.99 -8.76 6.95
N ARG A 247 -12.88 -7.78 7.19
CA ARG A 247 -14.26 -8.03 7.66
C ARG A 247 -15.08 -8.88 6.70
N GLY A 248 -14.68 -8.95 5.42
CA GLY A 248 -15.32 -9.80 4.41
C GLY A 248 -15.06 -11.29 4.60
N LEU A 249 -14.02 -11.64 5.34
CA LEU A 249 -13.67 -13.02 5.69
C LEU A 249 -14.45 -13.52 6.91
N LEU A 250 -15.25 -12.65 7.54
CA LEU A 250 -16.02 -12.95 8.74
C LEU A 250 -17.48 -13.17 8.37
N ASP A 251 -18.13 -14.13 9.03
CA ASP A 251 -19.58 -14.33 8.98
C ASP A 251 -20.16 -14.36 10.41
N PHE A 252 -21.44 -14.02 10.52
CA PHE A 252 -22.17 -14.10 11.78
C PHE A 252 -22.50 -15.56 12.10
N LYS A 253 -22.18 -16.00 13.33
CA LYS A 253 -22.70 -17.26 13.85
C LYS A 253 -24.22 -17.17 13.98
N ARG A 254 -24.92 -18.17 13.45
CA ARG A 254 -26.40 -18.26 13.45
C ARG A 254 -26.90 -19.28 14.46
N ASP A 255 -26.33 -19.26 15.65
CA ASP A 255 -26.61 -20.18 16.75
C ASP A 255 -27.74 -19.70 17.69
N ARG A 256 -28.37 -18.56 17.38
CA ARG A 256 -29.50 -17.99 18.14
C ARG A 256 -30.76 -17.90 17.29
N SER A 257 -31.90 -18.15 17.93
CA SER A 257 -33.21 -17.93 17.30
C SER A 257 -33.40 -16.45 16.95
N PRO A 258 -33.92 -16.12 15.76
CA PRO A 258 -34.26 -14.75 15.39
C PRO A 258 -35.26 -14.15 16.39
N VAL A 259 -35.11 -12.85 16.66
CA VAL A 259 -36.08 -12.07 17.45
C VAL A 259 -36.95 -11.21 16.54
N PRO A 260 -38.21 -10.95 16.93
CA PRO A 260 -39.05 -9.93 16.28
C PRO A 260 -38.37 -8.56 16.21
N LEU A 261 -38.59 -7.81 15.12
CA LEU A 261 -37.89 -6.53 14.88
C LEU A 261 -38.28 -5.44 15.88
N ASP A 262 -39.49 -5.48 16.41
CA ASP A 262 -40.00 -4.59 17.46
C ASP A 262 -39.31 -4.77 18.82
N GLN A 263 -38.60 -5.90 19.02
CA GLN A 263 -37.75 -6.13 20.18
C GLN A 263 -36.33 -5.58 20.01
N VAL A 264 -35.97 -5.15 18.80
CA VAL A 264 -34.67 -4.55 18.51
C VAL A 264 -34.69 -3.07 18.90
N GLU A 265 -33.56 -2.58 19.39
CA GLU A 265 -33.34 -1.15 19.64
C GLU A 265 -33.75 -0.30 18.42
N SER A 266 -34.44 0.81 18.66
CA SER A 266 -34.94 1.66 17.57
C SER A 266 -33.79 2.25 16.73
N ALA A 267 -34.07 2.51 15.45
CA ALA A 267 -33.09 3.14 14.55
C ALA A 267 -32.58 4.49 15.06
N TRP A 268 -33.43 5.27 15.77
CA TRP A 268 -33.05 6.55 16.36
C TRP A 268 -32.02 6.41 17.49
N GLU A 269 -32.16 5.40 18.36
CA GLU A 269 -31.18 5.16 19.42
C GLU A 269 -29.86 4.61 18.85
N ILE A 270 -29.92 3.75 17.83
CA ILE A 270 -28.73 3.27 17.11
C ILE A 270 -27.99 4.43 16.45
N ALA A 271 -28.71 5.35 15.79
CA ALA A 271 -28.13 6.47 15.05
C ALA A 271 -27.33 7.43 15.93
N LYS A 272 -27.67 7.58 17.22
CA LYS A 272 -26.89 8.39 18.18
C LYS A 272 -25.45 7.91 18.35
N ARG A 273 -25.17 6.64 18.04
CA ARG A 273 -23.83 6.05 18.08
C ARG A 273 -22.98 6.47 16.87
N PHE A 274 -23.60 6.95 15.80
CA PHE A 274 -22.89 7.37 14.60
C PHE A 274 -22.19 8.72 14.81
N ALA A 275 -21.08 8.88 14.10
CA ALA A 275 -20.39 10.14 13.99
C ALA A 275 -19.91 10.32 12.55
N THR A 276 -19.99 11.54 12.03
CA THR A 276 -19.29 11.85 10.77
C THR A 276 -17.79 11.90 11.04
N GLY A 277 -16.99 11.52 10.04
CA GLY A 277 -15.54 11.67 10.11
C GLY A 277 -15.12 13.14 10.27
N ALA A 278 -13.89 13.34 10.74
CA ALA A 278 -13.25 14.64 10.82
C ALA A 278 -12.99 15.18 9.39
N ALA A 279 -13.74 16.20 8.99
CA ALA A 279 -13.55 16.88 7.71
C ALA A 279 -13.30 18.37 7.98
N SER A 280 -12.11 18.86 7.68
CA SER A 280 -11.74 20.24 7.99
C SER A 280 -12.42 21.24 7.07
N LEU A 281 -12.88 22.36 7.64
CA LEU A 281 -13.26 23.53 6.87
C LEU A 281 -12.04 24.00 6.05
N GLY A 282 -12.15 24.02 4.73
CA GLY A 282 -11.04 24.26 3.80
C GLY A 282 -10.62 23.03 2.98
N SER A 283 -10.77 21.81 3.53
CA SER A 283 -10.70 20.58 2.72
C SER A 283 -12.02 20.32 1.99
N ILE A 284 -13.13 20.76 2.59
CA ILE A 284 -14.47 20.74 2.03
C ILE A 284 -15.10 22.14 2.11
N SER A 285 -16.15 22.35 1.31
CA SER A 285 -16.89 23.61 1.32
C SER A 285 -17.61 23.82 2.66
N LYS A 286 -17.90 25.09 2.98
CA LYS A 286 -18.66 25.47 4.16
C LYS A 286 -20.04 24.81 4.18
N GLU A 287 -20.70 24.79 3.02
CA GLU A 287 -22.03 24.22 2.83
C GLU A 287 -22.03 22.72 3.13
N ALA A 288 -21.02 21.98 2.66
CA ALA A 288 -20.88 20.56 2.96
C ALA A 288 -20.64 20.32 4.47
N HIS A 289 -19.76 21.12 5.08
CA HIS A 289 -19.42 21.01 6.50
C HIS A 289 -20.64 21.29 7.40
N GLU A 290 -21.36 22.37 7.13
CA GLU A 290 -22.58 22.75 7.87
C GLU A 290 -23.73 21.76 7.65
N THR A 291 -23.88 21.24 6.43
CA THR A 291 -24.90 20.23 6.13
C THR A 291 -24.74 18.98 7.00
N MET A 292 -23.50 18.49 7.15
CA MET A 292 -23.21 17.34 8.02
C MET A 292 -23.50 17.65 9.49
N ALA A 293 -23.07 18.80 9.99
CA ALA A 293 -23.32 19.18 11.39
C ALA A 293 -24.81 19.30 11.70
N ILE A 294 -25.57 19.98 10.82
CA ILE A 294 -27.02 20.11 10.97
C ILE A 294 -27.71 18.74 10.93
N ALA A 295 -27.31 17.86 10.00
CA ALA A 295 -27.89 16.52 9.90
C ALA A 295 -27.63 15.67 11.16
N MET A 296 -26.39 15.65 11.68
CA MET A 296 -26.05 14.87 12.87
C MET A 296 -26.74 15.41 14.12
N ASN A 297 -26.81 16.73 14.29
CA ASN A 297 -27.51 17.35 15.41
C ASN A 297 -29.02 17.03 15.38
N ARG A 298 -29.66 17.03 14.19
CA ARG A 298 -31.08 16.66 14.04
C ARG A 298 -31.37 15.24 14.50
N ILE A 299 -30.43 14.32 14.36
CA ILE A 299 -30.60 12.92 14.76
C ILE A 299 -30.00 12.60 16.13
N GLY A 300 -29.53 13.61 16.88
CA GLY A 300 -28.91 13.42 18.19
C GLY A 300 -27.56 12.69 18.14
N ALA A 301 -26.94 12.64 16.97
CA ALA A 301 -25.63 12.03 16.76
C ALA A 301 -24.53 13.12 16.80
N ARG A 302 -23.30 12.75 16.44
CA ARG A 302 -22.14 13.66 16.53
C ARG A 302 -21.55 13.99 15.16
N SER A 303 -21.14 15.25 14.96
CA SER A 303 -20.26 15.63 13.85
C SER A 303 -18.89 16.05 14.37
N ASN A 304 -17.88 16.01 13.51
CA ASN A 304 -16.51 16.38 13.85
C ASN A 304 -16.03 17.54 12.98
N THR A 305 -15.50 18.60 13.60
CA THR A 305 -15.07 19.84 12.96
C THR A 305 -13.84 19.67 12.07
N GLY A 306 -13.03 18.63 12.34
CA GLY A 306 -11.71 18.46 11.74
C GLY A 306 -10.66 19.45 12.26
N GLU A 307 -9.54 19.52 11.56
CA GLU A 307 -8.36 20.31 12.00
C GLU A 307 -8.47 21.81 11.65
N GLY A 308 -9.48 22.21 10.88
CA GLY A 308 -9.62 23.57 10.33
C GLY A 308 -10.30 24.57 11.26
N GLY A 309 -10.65 24.17 12.49
CA GLY A 309 -11.47 24.98 13.38
C GLY A 309 -12.94 25.07 12.95
N GLU A 310 -13.71 25.93 13.63
CA GLU A 310 -15.14 26.14 13.36
C GLU A 310 -15.49 27.64 13.51
N ASP A 311 -16.40 28.14 12.68
CA ASP A 311 -16.85 29.55 12.74
C ASP A 311 -17.69 29.77 14.01
N TYR A 312 -17.27 30.72 14.85
CA TYR A 312 -17.94 31.07 16.11
C TYR A 312 -19.42 31.42 15.96
N ARG A 313 -19.84 31.86 14.76
CA ARG A 313 -21.25 32.15 14.46
C ARG A 313 -22.15 30.93 14.54
N ARG A 314 -21.58 29.72 14.54
CA ARG A 314 -22.31 28.45 14.69
C ARG A 314 -22.62 28.09 16.14
N TYR A 315 -22.04 28.79 17.12
CA TYR A 315 -22.14 28.43 18.55
C TYR A 315 -23.43 28.92 19.24
N ASN A 316 -24.42 29.35 18.46
CA ASN A 316 -25.70 29.78 19.02
C ASN A 316 -26.45 28.58 19.60
N ARG A 317 -26.88 28.67 20.86
CA ARG A 317 -27.87 27.75 21.42
C ARG A 317 -29.17 27.94 20.65
N ARG A 318 -29.54 26.96 19.83
CA ARG A 318 -30.90 26.82 19.30
C ARG A 318 -31.68 25.87 20.19
#